data_AF-A0A8T7AYD8-F1
#
_entry.id   AF-A0A8T7AYD8-F1
#
_cell.length_a   1.000
_cell.length_b   1.000
_cell.length_c   1.000
_cell.angle_alpha   90.00
_cell.angle_beta   90.00
_cell.angle_gamma   90.00
#
_symmetry.space_group_name_H-M   'P 1'
#
loop_
_entity.id
_entity.type
_entity.pdbx_description
1 polymer ?
#
loop_
_entity_poly.entity_id
_entity_poly.type
_entity_poly.pdbx_seq_one_letter_code
_entity_poly.pdbx_strand_id
1 'polypeptide(L)' 'DGYGNVCDADLDDNEITQSFDLTIMRQNFGSTTHKDSDLNCNGITNSFDLSMMRNMFGQPPGPSALAP' A
#
# COMPACT_ATOMS: atom_id res chain seq x y z
N ASP A 1 -3.07 -8.10 -6.77
CA ASP A 1 -4.34 -8.41 -7.49
C ASP A 1 -5.14 -7.13 -7.86
N GLY A 2 -4.45 -5.98 -7.98
CA GLY A 2 -4.95 -4.68 -7.50
C GLY A 2 -4.28 -4.35 -6.15
N TYR A 3 -2.95 -4.29 -6.19
CA TYR A 3 -1.99 -4.40 -5.07
C TYR A 3 -2.16 -3.33 -4.02
N GLY A 4 -1.79 -3.61 -2.78
CA GLY A 4 -1.92 -2.65 -1.68
C GLY A 4 -3.21 -2.83 -0.88
N ASN A 5 -3.04 -3.24 0.38
CA ASN A 5 -4.11 -3.46 1.34
C ASN A 5 -3.54 -3.38 2.77
N VAL A 6 -4.34 -3.73 3.77
CA VAL A 6 -3.93 -3.66 5.19
C VAL A 6 -2.65 -4.45 5.51
N CYS A 7 -2.32 -5.46 4.71
CA CYS A 7 -1.18 -6.34 4.87
C CYS A 7 -0.08 -6.14 3.81
N ASP A 8 -0.32 -5.32 2.78
CA ASP A 8 0.57 -5.19 1.62
C ASP A 8 0.77 -3.73 1.28
N ALA A 9 2.01 -3.25 1.33
CA ALA A 9 2.35 -1.86 0.99
C ALA A 9 3.40 -1.78 -0.13
N ASP A 10 3.65 -2.90 -0.82
CA ASP A 10 4.41 -2.96 -2.07
C ASP A 10 3.48 -2.55 -3.23
N LEU A 11 3.60 -1.28 -3.65
CA LEU A 11 2.73 -0.65 -4.63
C LEU A 11 3.29 -0.72 -6.06
N ASP A 12 4.59 -1.02 -6.22
CA ASP A 12 5.20 -1.28 -7.53
C ASP A 12 5.48 -2.76 -7.81
N ASP A 13 5.07 -3.66 -6.90
CA ASP A 13 5.15 -5.12 -7.00
C ASP A 13 6.60 -5.59 -7.23
N ASN A 14 7.55 -5.01 -6.48
CA ASN A 14 8.99 -5.26 -6.61
C ASN A 14 9.55 -6.21 -5.53
N GLU A 15 8.67 -6.86 -4.78
CA GLU A 15 8.96 -7.79 -3.68
C GLU A 15 9.50 -7.12 -2.39
N ILE A 16 9.42 -5.79 -2.26
CA ILE A 16 9.82 -5.08 -1.04
C ILE A 16 9.13 -3.71 -0.88
N THR A 17 8.48 -3.47 0.26
CA THR A 17 7.98 -2.12 0.58
C THR A 17 9.14 -1.17 0.88
N GLN A 18 9.38 -0.17 0.03
CA GLN A 18 10.51 0.75 0.14
C GLN A 18 10.15 2.19 -0.19
N SER A 19 11.17 3.04 -0.43
CA SER A 19 10.98 4.47 -0.64
C SER A 19 10.26 4.81 -1.96
N PHE A 20 10.28 3.89 -2.93
CA PHE A 20 9.60 4.09 -4.20
C PHE A 20 8.08 3.96 -4.03
N ASP A 21 7.62 2.97 -3.24
CA ASP A 21 6.21 2.82 -2.84
C ASP A 21 5.67 4.04 -2.12
N LEU A 22 6.49 4.67 -1.27
CA LEU A 22 6.12 5.91 -0.59
C LEU A 22 5.91 7.05 -1.60
N THR A 23 6.66 7.05 -2.69
CA THR A 23 6.49 8.03 -3.77
C THR A 23 5.17 7.80 -4.50
N ILE A 24 4.81 6.55 -4.78
CA ILE A 24 3.51 6.18 -5.37
C ILE A 24 2.36 6.58 -4.44
N MET A 25 2.43 6.23 -3.15
CA MET A 25 1.40 6.59 -2.19
C MET A 25 1.23 8.11 -2.06
N ARG A 26 2.32 8.88 -2.15
CA ARG A 26 2.26 10.36 -2.17
C ARG A 26 1.60 10.91 -3.43
N GLN A 27 1.80 10.28 -4.58
CA GLN A 27 1.11 10.66 -5.82
C GLN A 27 -0.41 10.42 -5.70
N ASN A 28 -0.80 9.41 -4.95
CA ASN A 28 -2.20 9.06 -4.72
C ASN A 28 -2.83 9.73 -3.49
N PHE A 29 -2.11 10.61 -2.78
CA PHE A 29 -2.61 11.23 -1.56
C PHE A 29 -3.89 12.04 -1.83
N GLY A 30 -4.96 11.74 -1.08
CA GLY A 30 -6.30 12.29 -1.25
C GLY A 30 -7.14 11.60 -2.34
N SER A 31 -6.61 10.58 -3.01
CA SER A 31 -7.36 9.84 -4.02
C SER A 31 -8.43 8.95 -3.40
N THR A 32 -9.59 8.91 -4.06
CA THR A 32 -10.71 7.99 -3.77
C THR A 32 -10.86 6.90 -4.85
N THR A 33 -9.97 6.90 -5.85
CA THR A 33 -10.04 6.02 -7.03
C THR A 33 -8.90 5.02 -7.10
N HIS A 34 -7.74 5.34 -6.50
CA HIS A 34 -6.60 4.43 -6.39
C HIS A 34 -6.72 3.63 -5.09
N LYS A 35 -7.53 2.56 -5.14
CA LYS A 35 -7.84 1.70 -3.98
C LYS A 35 -6.60 1.03 -3.39
N ASP A 36 -5.67 0.71 -4.26
CA ASP A 36 -4.36 0.13 -4.00
C ASP A 36 -3.56 0.92 -2.94
N SER A 37 -3.65 2.26 -2.92
CA SER A 37 -2.98 3.08 -1.91
C SER A 37 -3.83 3.39 -0.66
N ASP A 38 -5.10 2.96 -0.63
CA ASP A 38 -6.00 3.04 0.53
C ASP A 38 -5.90 1.75 1.35
N LEU A 39 -4.81 1.65 2.11
CA LEU A 39 -4.42 0.44 2.83
C LEU A 39 -5.44 0.03 3.91
N ASN A 40 -6.14 0.98 4.51
CA ASN A 40 -7.22 0.65 5.48
C ASN A 40 -8.61 0.53 4.83
N CYS A 41 -8.72 0.70 3.51
CA CYS A 41 -9.94 0.57 2.72
C CYS A 41 -11.09 1.48 3.19
N ASN A 42 -10.80 2.70 3.67
CA ASN A 42 -11.82 3.65 4.14
C ASN A 42 -12.42 4.52 3.01
N GLY A 43 -11.96 4.34 1.78
CA GLY A 43 -12.35 5.08 0.59
C GLY A 43 -11.46 6.27 0.24
N ILE A 44 -10.38 6.53 0.97
CA ILE A 44 -9.44 7.63 0.70
C ILE A 44 -8.01 7.35 1.18
N THR A 45 -7.05 7.45 0.27
CA THR A 45 -5.61 7.44 0.64
C THR A 45 -5.24 8.71 1.40
N ASN A 46 -4.84 8.59 2.66
CA ASN A 46 -4.50 9.74 3.50
C ASN A 46 -3.34 9.42 4.50
N SER A 47 -3.21 10.25 5.54
CA SER A 47 -2.15 10.12 6.54
C SER A 47 -2.21 8.85 7.40
N PHE A 48 -3.38 8.22 7.50
CA PHE A 48 -3.52 6.92 8.17
C PHE A 48 -2.84 5.82 7.37
N ASP A 49 -3.00 5.80 6.04
CA ASP A 49 -2.33 4.85 5.15
C ASP A 49 -0.81 5.02 5.18
N LEU A 50 -0.32 6.26 5.18
CA LEU A 50 1.11 6.55 5.36
C LEU A 50 1.66 6.02 6.70
N SER A 51 0.85 6.05 7.75
CA SER A 51 1.24 5.53 9.07
C SER A 51 1.28 4.00 9.07
N MET A 52 0.39 3.34 8.33
CA MET A 52 0.41 1.90 8.12
C MET A 52 1.61 1.45 7.29
N MET A 53 1.87 2.13 6.17
CA MET A 53 3.01 1.87 5.30
C MET A 53 4.34 1.90 6.07
N ARG A 54 4.49 2.84 7.01
CA ARG A 54 5.69 2.93 7.87
C ARG A 54 5.95 1.63 8.65
N ASN A 55 4.92 0.93 9.10
CA ASN A 55 5.07 -0.33 9.83
C ASN A 55 5.48 -1.51 8.92
N MET A 56 5.30 -1.36 7.60
CA MET A 56 5.61 -2.37 6.59
C MET A 56 6.92 -2.07 5.84
N PHE A 57 7.58 -0.95 6.12
CA PHE A 57 8.80 -0.57 5.42
C PHE A 57 9.91 -1.63 5.59
N GLY A 58 10.48 -2.08 4.47
CA GLY A 58 11.48 -3.14 4.37
C GLY A 58 10.93 -4.56 4.51
N GLN A 59 9.60 -4.73 4.60
CA GLN A 59 8.97 -6.04 4.60
C GLN A 59 8.74 -6.53 3.16
N PRO A 60 8.71 -7.86 2.94
CA PRO A 60 8.22 -8.43 1.68
C PRO A 60 6.72 -8.10 1.47
N PRO A 61 6.17 -8.37 0.27
CA PRO A 61 4.76 -8.13 -0.01
C PRO A 61 3.87 -8.88 0.98
N GLY A 62 2.68 -8.33 1.20
CA GLY A 62 1.66 -8.98 1.99
C GLY A 62 1.20 -10.30 1.37
N PRO A 63 0.51 -11.17 2.14
CA PRO A 63 -0.10 -12.37 1.59
C PRO A 63 -1.09 -11.98 0.49
N SER A 64 -0.85 -12.45 -0.73
CA SER A 64 -1.69 -12.12 -1.90
C SER A 64 -3.08 -12.79 -1.89
N ALA A 65 -3.42 -13.53 -0.83
CA ALA A 65 -4.58 -14.43 -0.74
C ALA A 65 -4.68 -15.47 -1.88
N LEU A 66 -3.66 -15.56 -2.76
CA LEU A 66 -3.59 -16.51 -3.86
C LEU A 66 -3.22 -17.94 -3.39
N ALA A 67 -2.80 -18.09 -2.14
CA ALA A 67 -2.56 -19.37 -1.49
C ALA A 67 -3.45 -19.48 -0.23
N PRO A 68 -4.28 -20.55 -0.12
CA PRO A 68 -5.11 -20.83 1.05
C PRO A 68 -4.30 -21.25 2.29
#